data_AF-R7TN41-F1
#
_entry.id   AF-R7TN41-F1
#
_cell.length_a   1.000
_cell.length_b   1.000
_cell.length_c   1.000
_cell.angle_alpha   90.00
_cell.angle_beta   90.00
_cell.angle_gamma   90.00
#
_symmetry.space_group_name_H-M   'P 1'
#
loop_
_entity.id
_entity.type
_entity.pdbx_description
1 polymer ?
#
loop_
_entity_poly.entity_id
_entity_poly.type
_entity_poly.pdbx_seq_one_letter_code
_entity_poly.pdbx_strand_id
1 'polypeptide(L)'
;MGSCKSRVADVYENNETILEVIRNQTIGAKSDYEGPFGRKTMIYCDYTASGRALQFTEDYITEHVLPFYANTHSTSSATARITTRYRANARSIIRKCVNAGVDDEVIFTGAGTTSAIHKVIHSLQLNDPDVASQTIIRIKDTPSGEINYTDLTRLLVDCQSRYSLIIGAFSAASNITGILTDTDAVSAILHSYGALAFWDYATAAPYLPIDMNPRTELSHKDAVYFSPHKFIGGVSTPGVLVAKHAVFRNPVPEGCGGGTVQYVFRTKHGYSQSIPEREEGGTPAIVGSIRAGLALQVKAMVGETNIEERDNYFCRMALRKLRKHPNIVILGNTKARRLPIFSILIKHQSSKKSLHYNFVARLLNDLYGLQVRGGCACAGPYALDLMGISEEDIDEIYGHSARGHRKDGKGGIPWNLIKPGFVRFNLAYFLTEETVKYVLHAVSMVASHGWRLLPLYKPDIKTGEWNHRTFKPKWQQLGEELHVLKSSKPGSKHNRHKEGNISVEISLSVEVKKQSKWNVRTRRFFILGYICDDQGTTVFRTKISLSVEVKKQSKWNVRTRRFFILGYICDDQGTTVFRTKDQVKDTSILYAKESSANRVPGNLEHGRHFVS
;
A
#
# COMPACT_ATOMS: atom_id res chain seq x y z
N MET A 1 -41.95 -32.50 12.72
CA MET A 1 -41.30 -31.34 12.06
C MET A 1 -40.72 -30.34 13.08
N GLY A 2 -39.98 -30.80 14.11
CA GLY A 2 -39.60 -29.95 15.26
C GLY A 2 -38.10 -29.80 15.54
N SER A 3 -37.17 -30.54 14.91
CA SER A 3 -35.76 -30.54 15.32
C SER A 3 -34.77 -29.91 14.34
N CYS A 4 -35.24 -29.23 13.28
CA CYS A 4 -34.37 -28.55 12.31
C CYS A 4 -34.23 -27.05 12.58
N LYS A 5 -35.11 -26.45 13.39
CA LYS A 5 -35.06 -25.00 13.72
C LYS A 5 -34.07 -24.67 14.85
N SER A 6 -33.80 -25.59 15.78
CA SER A 6 -32.89 -25.33 16.92
C SER A 6 -31.42 -25.28 16.50
N ARG A 7 -30.95 -26.22 15.67
CA ARG A 7 -29.56 -26.23 15.19
C ARG A 7 -29.17 -25.02 14.34
N VAL A 8 -30.12 -24.42 13.62
CA VAL A 8 -29.86 -23.20 12.84
C VAL A 8 -29.78 -21.99 13.78
N ALA A 9 -30.65 -21.86 14.77
CA ALA A 9 -30.55 -20.77 15.75
C ALA A 9 -29.24 -20.82 16.57
N ASP A 10 -28.84 -22.00 17.05
CA ASP A 10 -27.61 -22.18 17.84
C ASP A 10 -26.33 -21.92 17.04
N VAL A 11 -26.33 -22.19 15.73
CA VAL A 11 -25.22 -21.87 14.81
C VAL A 11 -25.20 -20.37 14.49
N TYR A 12 -26.37 -19.75 14.28
CA TYR A 12 -26.47 -18.30 14.03
C TYR A 12 -26.08 -17.47 15.26
N GLU A 13 -26.40 -17.88 16.48
CA GLU A 13 -25.98 -17.19 17.71
C GLU A 13 -24.44 -17.23 17.91
N ASN A 14 -23.81 -18.39 17.70
CA ASN A 14 -22.34 -18.50 17.77
C ASN A 14 -21.64 -17.70 16.66
N ASN A 15 -22.24 -17.64 15.45
CA ASN A 15 -21.68 -16.90 14.32
C ASN A 15 -21.81 -15.38 14.48
N GLU A 16 -22.95 -14.86 14.95
CA GLU A 16 -23.06 -13.43 15.24
C GLU A 16 -22.11 -13.01 16.36
N THR A 17 -21.85 -13.90 17.31
CA THR A 17 -20.88 -13.65 18.39
C THR A 17 -19.47 -13.41 17.83
N ILE A 18 -18.96 -14.25 16.91
CA ILE A 18 -17.62 -14.04 16.34
C ILE A 18 -17.55 -12.80 15.42
N LEU A 19 -18.59 -12.54 14.63
CA LEU A 19 -18.64 -11.34 13.79
C LEU A 19 -18.69 -10.07 14.65
N GLU A 20 -19.41 -10.11 15.77
CA GLU A 20 -19.44 -9.02 16.76
C GLU A 20 -18.08 -8.81 17.42
N VAL A 21 -17.38 -9.88 17.79
CA VAL A 21 -16.00 -9.79 18.30
C VAL A 21 -15.11 -9.13 17.26
N ILE A 22 -15.15 -9.55 15.98
CA ILE A 22 -14.36 -8.92 14.90
C ILE A 22 -14.67 -7.42 14.80
N ARG A 23 -15.95 -7.03 14.80
CA ARG A 23 -16.37 -5.62 14.75
C ARG A 23 -15.81 -4.82 15.93
N ASN A 24 -15.99 -5.33 17.15
CA ASN A 24 -15.59 -4.65 18.38
C ASN A 24 -14.08 -4.57 18.55
N GLN A 25 -13.34 -5.53 17.99
CA GLN A 25 -11.89 -5.64 18.08
C GLN A 25 -11.18 -4.99 16.89
N THR A 26 -11.90 -4.52 15.87
CA THR A 26 -11.29 -3.81 14.74
C THR A 26 -10.74 -2.46 15.20
N ILE A 27 -9.41 -2.32 15.16
CA ILE A 27 -8.72 -1.10 15.61
C ILE A 27 -9.15 0.08 14.75
N GLY A 28 -9.72 1.09 15.41
CA GLY A 28 -10.23 2.31 14.80
C GLY A 28 -11.56 2.16 14.04
N ALA A 29 -12.36 1.13 14.35
CA ALA A 29 -13.74 1.00 13.84
C ALA A 29 -14.67 2.13 14.30
N LYS A 30 -14.37 2.78 15.42
CA LYS A 30 -15.10 3.93 15.98
C LYS A 30 -14.26 5.20 15.96
N SER A 31 -13.23 5.25 15.12
CA SER A 31 -12.41 6.46 14.97
C SER A 31 -13.20 7.54 14.27
N ASP A 32 -13.19 8.73 14.86
CA ASP A 32 -13.76 9.91 14.26
C ASP A 32 -12.66 10.79 13.68
N TYR A 33 -13.01 11.56 12.66
CA TYR A 33 -12.15 12.60 12.12
C TYR A 33 -12.96 13.86 11.83
N GLU A 34 -12.28 15.01 11.83
CA GLU A 34 -12.88 16.28 11.45
C GLU A 34 -12.99 16.37 9.92
N GLY A 35 -14.17 16.74 9.44
CA GLY A 35 -14.44 16.99 8.03
C GLY A 35 -15.02 18.40 7.79
N PRO A 36 -15.20 18.80 6.52
CA PRO A 36 -15.76 20.12 6.17
C PRO A 36 -17.19 20.33 6.68
N PHE A 37 -17.92 19.25 6.99
CA PHE A 37 -19.29 19.27 7.50
C PHE A 37 -19.36 18.77 8.96
N GLY A 38 -18.29 18.99 9.72
CA GLY A 38 -18.13 18.57 11.10
C GLY A 38 -17.55 17.17 11.25
N ARG A 39 -17.52 16.71 12.50
CA ARG A 39 -17.01 15.39 12.89
C ARG A 39 -17.78 14.26 12.20
N LYS A 40 -17.04 13.27 11.71
CA LYS A 40 -17.58 12.05 11.09
C LYS A 40 -16.95 10.81 11.69
N THR A 41 -17.79 9.81 11.94
CA THR A 41 -17.32 8.46 12.27
C THR A 41 -16.90 7.74 11.01
N MET A 42 -15.68 7.21 11.02
CA MET A 42 -15.13 6.49 9.89
C MET A 42 -15.83 5.14 9.70
N ILE A 43 -16.38 4.93 8.51
CA ILE A 43 -16.89 3.62 8.08
C ILE A 43 -16.03 3.16 6.91
N TYR A 44 -15.29 2.07 7.12
CA TYR A 44 -14.33 1.58 6.15
C TYR A 44 -15.01 0.65 5.14
N CYS A 45 -14.96 0.99 3.85
CA CYS A 45 -15.56 0.22 2.75
C CYS A 45 -14.54 -0.04 1.62
N ASP A 46 -13.25 -0.13 1.96
CA ASP A 46 -12.17 -0.46 1.01
C ASP A 46 -11.33 -1.67 1.47
N TYR A 47 -11.97 -2.64 2.13
CA TYR A 47 -11.34 -3.93 2.51
C TYR A 47 -10.84 -4.73 1.31
N THR A 48 -11.33 -4.45 0.09
CA THR A 48 -10.76 -5.01 -1.14
C THR A 48 -9.32 -4.53 -1.40
N ALA A 49 -8.96 -3.32 -0.94
CA ALA A 49 -7.58 -2.82 -1.02
C ALA A 49 -6.71 -3.37 0.12
N SER A 50 -7.18 -3.25 1.36
CA SER A 50 -6.47 -3.73 2.55
C SER A 50 -7.43 -3.98 3.71
N GLY A 51 -7.15 -4.99 4.52
CA GLY A 51 -7.79 -5.21 5.80
C GLY A 51 -7.40 -4.16 6.84
N ARG A 52 -7.95 -4.32 8.04
CA ARG A 52 -7.61 -3.52 9.22
C ARG A 52 -7.04 -4.41 10.32
N ALA A 53 -6.29 -3.85 11.26
CA ALA A 53 -5.76 -4.59 12.40
C ALA A 53 -6.86 -4.97 13.40
N LEU A 54 -6.64 -6.05 14.14
CA LEU A 54 -7.51 -6.53 15.22
C LEU A 54 -6.76 -6.41 16.55
N GLN A 55 -7.41 -5.86 17.56
CA GLN A 55 -6.80 -5.57 18.86
C GLN A 55 -6.25 -6.85 19.49
N PHE A 56 -7.04 -7.91 19.61
CA PHE A 56 -6.56 -9.19 20.16
C PHE A 56 -5.37 -9.80 19.40
N THR A 57 -5.24 -9.55 18.09
CA THR A 57 -4.09 -10.02 17.30
C THR A 57 -2.84 -9.23 17.68
N GLU A 58 -2.97 -7.91 17.81
CA GLU A 58 -1.85 -7.05 18.21
C GLU A 58 -1.46 -7.25 19.69
N ASP A 59 -2.43 -7.52 20.57
CA ASP A 59 -2.20 -7.89 21.96
C ASP A 59 -1.42 -9.21 22.03
N TYR A 60 -1.86 -10.24 21.31
CA TYR A 60 -1.15 -11.52 21.25
C TYR A 60 0.30 -11.35 20.75
N ILE A 61 0.51 -10.53 19.72
CA ILE A 61 1.84 -10.25 19.20
C ILE A 61 2.69 -9.53 20.25
N THR A 62 2.13 -8.52 20.91
CA THR A 62 2.84 -7.70 21.91
C THR A 62 3.17 -8.49 23.18
N GLU A 63 2.27 -9.36 23.63
CA GLU A 63 2.37 -10.07 24.90
C GLU A 63 3.04 -11.44 24.78
N HIS A 64 2.94 -12.11 23.63
CA HIS A 64 3.42 -13.49 23.47
C HIS A 64 4.48 -13.69 22.37
N VAL A 65 4.56 -12.81 21.38
CA VAL A 65 5.53 -12.96 20.27
C VAL A 65 6.75 -12.08 20.50
N LEU A 66 6.57 -10.78 20.67
CA LEU A 66 7.65 -9.81 20.79
C LEU A 66 8.58 -10.03 22.00
N PRO A 67 8.10 -10.46 23.19
CA PRO A 67 8.99 -10.71 24.33
C PRO A 67 10.00 -11.83 24.08
N PHE A 68 9.68 -12.77 23.19
CA PHE A 68 10.55 -13.90 22.82
C PHE A 68 11.18 -13.74 21.43
N TYR A 69 11.02 -12.56 20.81
CA TYR A 69 11.52 -12.32 19.47
C TYR A 69 13.04 -12.49 19.40
N ALA A 70 13.47 -13.30 18.44
CA ALA A 70 14.85 -13.38 18.00
C ALA A 70 14.88 -13.72 16.52
N ASN A 71 15.98 -13.40 15.84
CA ASN A 71 16.14 -13.82 14.46
C ASN A 71 16.06 -15.35 14.35
N THR A 72 15.47 -15.83 13.26
CA THR A 72 15.50 -17.24 12.91
C THR A 72 16.94 -17.62 12.49
N HIS A 73 17.25 -18.88 12.24
CA HIS A 73 18.59 -19.39 11.87
C HIS A 73 19.57 -19.72 13.02
N SER A 74 19.29 -19.34 14.26
CA SER A 74 19.97 -19.92 15.44
C SER A 74 19.05 -20.92 16.13
N THR A 75 19.49 -22.15 16.34
CA THR A 75 18.69 -23.19 17.02
C THR A 75 19.08 -23.39 18.48
N SER A 76 20.13 -22.70 18.95
CA SER A 76 20.71 -22.91 20.28
C SER A 76 20.01 -22.11 21.38
N SER A 77 19.57 -20.88 21.10
CA SER A 77 18.92 -20.02 22.11
C SER A 77 17.42 -20.28 22.20
N ALA A 78 16.85 -20.14 23.42
CA ALA A 78 15.44 -20.39 23.66
C ALA A 78 14.52 -19.49 22.82
N THR A 79 14.84 -18.19 22.72
CA THR A 79 14.06 -17.20 21.96
C THR A 79 14.05 -17.49 20.46
N ALA A 80 15.19 -17.88 19.89
CA ALA A 80 15.29 -18.22 18.48
C ALA A 80 14.51 -19.51 18.15
N ARG A 81 14.55 -20.51 19.04
CA ARG A 81 13.71 -21.73 18.92
C ARG A 81 12.21 -21.42 18.98
N ILE A 82 11.78 -20.57 19.93
CA ILE A 82 10.38 -20.17 20.08
C ILE A 82 9.90 -19.45 18.83
N THR A 83 10.65 -18.44 18.38
CA THR A 83 10.30 -17.63 17.21
C THR A 83 10.26 -18.46 15.93
N THR A 84 11.23 -19.36 15.74
CA THR A 84 11.24 -20.32 14.62
C THR A 84 10.01 -21.22 14.65
N ARG A 85 9.60 -21.71 15.83
CA ARG A 85 8.40 -22.55 15.99
C ARG A 85 7.12 -21.77 15.68
N TYR A 86 6.98 -20.53 16.13
CA TYR A 86 5.81 -19.72 15.78
C TYR A 86 5.69 -19.50 14.28
N ARG A 87 6.80 -19.25 13.60
CA ARG A 87 6.81 -19.12 12.14
C ARG A 87 6.43 -20.43 11.43
N ALA A 88 6.93 -21.57 11.90
CA ALA A 88 6.56 -22.89 11.39
C ALA A 88 5.06 -23.20 11.64
N ASN A 89 4.53 -22.84 12.81
CA ASN A 89 3.11 -22.98 13.13
C ASN A 89 2.25 -22.12 12.20
N ALA A 90 2.64 -20.88 11.93
CA ALA A 90 1.93 -20.02 11.00
C ALA A 90 1.89 -20.62 9.58
N ARG A 91 3.01 -21.19 9.13
CA ARG A 91 3.05 -21.95 7.86
C ARG A 91 2.12 -23.15 7.89
N SER A 92 2.10 -23.93 8.98
CA SER A 92 1.20 -25.09 9.13
C SER A 92 -0.28 -24.69 9.12
N ILE A 93 -0.64 -23.58 9.76
CA ILE A 93 -1.99 -23.03 9.72
C ILE A 93 -2.37 -22.70 8.28
N ILE A 94 -1.52 -21.96 7.56
CA ILE A 94 -1.77 -21.61 6.16
C ILE A 94 -1.94 -22.88 5.31
N ARG A 95 -1.04 -23.87 5.46
CA ARG A 95 -1.14 -25.16 4.75
C ARG A 95 -2.50 -25.82 4.95
N LYS A 96 -3.01 -25.85 6.18
CA LYS A 96 -4.33 -26.42 6.49
C LYS A 96 -5.46 -25.59 5.86
N CYS A 97 -5.40 -24.26 5.98
CA CYS A 97 -6.44 -23.37 5.46
C CYS A 97 -6.53 -23.37 3.92
N VAL A 98 -5.47 -23.76 3.22
CA VAL A 98 -5.44 -23.80 1.74
C VAL A 98 -5.50 -25.22 1.17
N ASN A 99 -5.73 -26.23 2.02
CA ASN A 99 -5.67 -27.65 1.66
C ASN A 99 -4.37 -28.06 0.92
N ALA A 100 -3.22 -27.58 1.40
CA ALA A 100 -1.91 -27.91 0.84
C ALA A 100 -1.49 -29.34 1.20
N GLY A 101 -1.22 -30.15 0.18
CA GLY A 101 -0.70 -31.51 0.27
C GLY A 101 0.81 -31.57 0.48
N VAL A 102 1.37 -32.78 0.51
CA VAL A 102 2.80 -33.00 0.78
C VAL A 102 3.73 -32.40 -0.30
N ASP A 103 3.24 -32.31 -1.53
CA ASP A 103 3.98 -31.75 -2.68
C ASP A 103 3.77 -30.24 -2.87
N ASP A 104 3.07 -29.59 -1.94
CA ASP A 104 2.84 -28.15 -1.95
C ASP A 104 3.77 -27.45 -0.96
N GLU A 105 4.35 -26.34 -1.38
CA GLU A 105 5.13 -25.45 -0.52
C GLU A 105 4.39 -24.16 -0.23
N VAL A 106 4.57 -23.65 0.98
CA VAL A 106 4.07 -22.33 1.40
C VAL A 106 5.25 -21.41 1.63
N ILE A 107 5.38 -20.43 0.74
CA ILE A 107 6.47 -19.47 0.71
C ILE A 107 5.93 -18.10 1.13
N PHE A 108 6.52 -17.52 2.17
CA PHE A 108 6.31 -16.12 2.52
C PHE A 108 7.16 -15.26 1.60
N THR A 109 6.51 -14.37 0.86
CA THR A 109 7.15 -13.53 -0.14
C THR A 109 7.27 -12.09 0.37
N GLY A 110 7.73 -11.17 -0.47
CA GLY A 110 7.82 -9.75 -0.13
C GLY A 110 6.46 -9.06 0.02
N ALA A 111 6.31 -7.91 -0.62
CA ALA A 111 5.11 -7.08 -0.50
C ALA A 111 3.94 -7.67 -1.32
N GLY A 112 3.09 -8.44 -0.64
CA GLY A 112 1.82 -8.93 -1.18
C GLY A 112 1.96 -9.87 -2.37
N THR A 113 0.88 -9.98 -3.14
CA THR A 113 0.74 -10.91 -4.26
C THR A 113 1.75 -10.63 -5.38
N THR A 114 2.13 -9.37 -5.60
CA THR A 114 3.10 -9.00 -6.65
C THR A 114 4.45 -9.70 -6.44
N SER A 115 4.97 -9.74 -5.21
CA SER A 115 6.21 -10.46 -4.93
C SER A 115 6.06 -11.97 -5.10
N ALA A 116 4.87 -12.53 -4.88
CA ALA A 116 4.61 -13.95 -5.16
C ALA A 116 4.60 -14.24 -6.67
N ILE A 117 4.05 -13.35 -7.49
CA ILE A 117 4.07 -13.49 -8.95
C ILE A 117 5.51 -13.42 -9.48
N HIS A 118 6.31 -12.45 -9.03
CA HIS A 118 7.72 -12.35 -9.43
C HIS A 118 8.50 -13.61 -9.06
N LYS A 119 8.27 -14.14 -7.85
CA LYS A 119 8.84 -15.42 -7.41
C LYS A 119 8.50 -16.57 -8.34
N VAL A 120 7.24 -16.71 -8.75
CA VAL A 120 6.83 -17.75 -9.70
C VAL A 120 7.51 -17.59 -11.06
N ILE A 121 7.54 -16.37 -11.59
CA ILE A 121 8.20 -16.04 -12.87
C ILE A 121 9.68 -16.44 -12.81
N HIS A 122 10.35 -16.11 -11.70
CA HIS A 122 11.75 -16.48 -11.45
C HIS A 122 11.93 -18.00 -11.30
N SER A 123 11.05 -18.65 -10.53
CA SER A 123 11.12 -20.09 -10.26
C SER A 123 10.97 -20.95 -11.51
N LEU A 124 10.19 -20.48 -12.47
CA LEU A 124 10.01 -21.10 -13.78
C LEU A 124 11.04 -20.65 -14.83
N GLN A 125 11.93 -19.72 -14.47
CA GLN A 125 12.95 -19.13 -15.36
C GLN A 125 12.34 -18.46 -16.60
N LEU A 126 11.16 -17.87 -16.48
CA LEU A 126 10.48 -17.24 -17.62
C LEU A 126 11.20 -15.97 -18.09
N ASN A 127 11.85 -15.23 -17.19
CA ASN A 127 12.54 -13.97 -17.52
C ASN A 127 13.85 -14.13 -18.28
N ASP A 128 14.35 -15.35 -18.45
CA ASP A 128 15.57 -15.61 -19.18
C ASP A 128 15.26 -15.73 -20.69
N PRO A 129 15.65 -14.73 -21.51
CA PRO A 129 15.32 -14.72 -22.93
C PRO A 129 16.03 -15.83 -23.71
N ASP A 130 17.13 -16.39 -23.17
CA ASP A 130 17.82 -17.54 -23.76
C ASP A 130 17.08 -18.85 -23.45
N VAL A 131 16.16 -18.84 -22.47
CA VAL A 131 15.37 -19.99 -22.03
C VAL A 131 13.95 -19.98 -22.61
N ALA A 132 13.30 -18.82 -22.75
CA ALA A 132 11.92 -18.75 -23.22
C ALA A 132 11.57 -17.47 -24.02
N SER A 133 10.94 -17.66 -25.19
CA SER A 133 10.16 -16.60 -25.86
C SER A 133 8.71 -16.67 -25.37
N GLN A 134 8.17 -15.55 -24.89
CA GLN A 134 6.85 -15.51 -24.26
C GLN A 134 5.81 -14.86 -25.18
N THR A 135 4.60 -15.39 -25.17
CA THR A 135 3.43 -14.76 -25.82
C THR A 135 2.30 -14.70 -24.81
N ILE A 136 1.73 -13.50 -24.61
CA ILE A 136 0.59 -13.28 -23.70
C ILE A 136 -0.69 -13.29 -24.54
N ILE A 137 -1.62 -14.18 -24.21
CA ILE A 137 -2.90 -14.30 -24.88
C ILE A 137 -4.01 -13.96 -23.89
N ARG A 138 -4.81 -12.94 -24.22
CA ARG A 138 -5.98 -12.57 -23.43
C ARG A 138 -7.18 -13.43 -23.83
N ILE A 139 -7.80 -14.07 -22.86
CA ILE A 139 -9.03 -14.85 -23.06
C ILE A 139 -10.23 -13.91 -23.02
N LYS A 140 -11.21 -14.16 -23.90
CA LYS A 140 -12.44 -13.37 -23.93
C LYS A 140 -13.32 -13.67 -22.73
N ASP A 141 -14.00 -12.63 -22.26
CA ASP A 141 -15.12 -12.78 -21.34
C ASP A 141 -16.39 -13.15 -22.11
N THR A 142 -17.29 -13.86 -21.43
CA THR A 142 -18.68 -14.01 -21.83
C THR A 142 -19.42 -12.67 -21.71
N PRO A 143 -20.60 -12.51 -22.34
CA PRO A 143 -21.46 -11.35 -22.07
C PRO A 143 -21.88 -11.21 -20.58
N SER A 144 -21.77 -12.29 -19.79
CA SER A 144 -21.97 -12.25 -18.34
C SER A 144 -20.74 -11.78 -17.56
N GLY A 145 -19.61 -11.52 -18.20
CA GLY A 145 -18.36 -11.08 -17.56
C GLY A 145 -17.60 -12.20 -16.86
N GLU A 146 -17.96 -13.46 -17.14
CA GLU A 146 -17.27 -14.68 -16.71
C GLU A 146 -16.33 -15.16 -17.82
N ILE A 147 -15.35 -16.01 -17.50
CA ILE A 147 -14.42 -16.57 -18.49
C ILE A 147 -15.17 -17.38 -19.55
N ASN A 148 -14.87 -17.14 -20.83
CA ASN A 148 -15.43 -17.92 -21.93
C ASN A 148 -14.68 -19.24 -22.12
N TYR A 149 -15.28 -20.36 -21.66
CA TYR A 149 -14.67 -21.69 -21.75
C TYR A 149 -14.47 -22.18 -23.19
N THR A 150 -15.34 -21.80 -24.12
CA THR A 150 -15.19 -22.16 -25.53
C THR A 150 -13.97 -21.46 -26.13
N ASP A 151 -13.79 -20.18 -25.82
CA ASP A 151 -12.61 -19.43 -26.27
C ASP A 151 -11.32 -19.94 -25.63
N LEU A 152 -11.33 -20.22 -24.32
CA LEU A 152 -10.21 -20.85 -23.60
C LEU A 152 -9.82 -22.19 -24.26
N THR A 153 -10.78 -23.08 -24.47
CA THR A 153 -10.53 -24.41 -25.06
C THR A 153 -9.96 -24.30 -26.46
N ARG A 154 -10.53 -23.43 -27.30
CA ARG A 154 -10.02 -23.16 -28.66
C ARG A 154 -8.57 -22.69 -28.64
N LEU A 155 -8.22 -21.76 -27.73
CA LEU A 155 -6.86 -21.24 -27.59
C LEU A 155 -5.89 -22.32 -27.09
N LEU A 156 -6.31 -23.17 -26.15
CA LEU A 156 -5.47 -24.26 -25.65
C LEU A 156 -5.13 -25.28 -26.74
N VAL A 157 -6.11 -25.70 -27.55
CA VAL A 157 -5.89 -26.58 -28.71
C VAL A 157 -4.87 -25.98 -29.66
N ASP A 158 -5.00 -24.68 -29.95
CA ASP A 158 -4.08 -23.96 -30.84
C ASP A 158 -2.65 -23.89 -30.28
N CYS A 159 -2.52 -23.66 -28.97
CA CYS A 159 -1.25 -23.50 -28.29
C CYS A 159 -0.52 -24.83 -28.05
N GLN A 160 -1.23 -25.93 -27.83
CA GLN A 160 -0.64 -27.23 -27.44
C GLN A 160 0.36 -27.77 -28.47
N SER A 161 0.15 -27.47 -29.75
CA SER A 161 1.08 -27.86 -30.83
C SER A 161 2.27 -26.92 -31.01
N ARG A 162 2.22 -25.72 -30.43
CA ARG A 162 3.16 -24.61 -30.69
C ARG A 162 4.09 -24.29 -29.53
N TYR A 163 3.65 -24.56 -28.30
CA TYR A 163 4.36 -24.17 -27.09
C TYR A 163 4.63 -25.40 -26.22
N SER A 164 5.85 -25.48 -25.67
CA SER A 164 6.28 -26.54 -24.76
C SER A 164 5.80 -26.36 -23.32
N LEU A 165 5.40 -25.13 -22.96
CA LEU A 165 4.85 -24.77 -21.66
C LEU A 165 3.69 -23.80 -21.87
N ILE A 166 2.55 -24.13 -21.29
CA ILE A 166 1.35 -23.29 -21.29
C ILE A 166 0.97 -23.02 -19.84
N ILE A 167 0.73 -21.77 -19.50
CA ILE A 167 0.31 -21.34 -18.16
C ILE A 167 -0.99 -20.56 -18.28
N GLY A 168 -2.04 -21.05 -17.65
CA GLY A 168 -3.26 -20.29 -17.42
C GLY A 168 -3.16 -19.51 -16.12
N ALA A 169 -3.10 -18.18 -16.21
CA ALA A 169 -3.04 -17.29 -15.05
C ALA A 169 -4.33 -16.48 -14.93
N PHE A 170 -5.10 -16.69 -13.85
CA PHE A 170 -6.44 -16.14 -13.70
C PHE A 170 -6.68 -15.58 -12.30
N SER A 171 -7.60 -14.61 -12.17
CA SER A 171 -8.10 -14.19 -10.86
C SER A 171 -9.28 -15.04 -10.41
N ALA A 172 -9.28 -15.48 -9.16
CA ALA A 172 -10.40 -16.20 -8.55
C ALA A 172 -11.63 -15.29 -8.33
N ALA A 173 -11.40 -13.98 -8.13
CA ALA A 173 -12.45 -12.96 -8.10
C ALA A 173 -11.92 -11.63 -8.63
N SER A 174 -12.72 -10.94 -9.44
CA SER A 174 -12.36 -9.61 -9.94
C SER A 174 -12.27 -8.59 -8.80
N ASN A 175 -11.19 -7.82 -8.76
CA ASN A 175 -11.04 -6.72 -7.81
C ASN A 175 -11.87 -5.45 -8.16
N ILE A 176 -12.48 -5.43 -9.35
CA ILE A 176 -13.37 -4.37 -9.84
C ILE A 176 -14.83 -4.76 -9.58
N THR A 177 -15.25 -5.92 -10.10
CA THR A 177 -16.65 -6.32 -10.10
C THR A 177 -16.95 -7.31 -8.98
N GLY A 178 -15.96 -7.94 -8.37
CA GLY A 178 -16.19 -9.05 -7.45
C GLY A 178 -16.73 -10.31 -8.12
N ILE A 179 -16.92 -10.34 -9.44
CA ILE A 179 -17.38 -11.53 -10.18
C ILE A 179 -16.41 -12.67 -9.92
N LEU A 180 -16.96 -13.84 -9.62
CA LEU A 180 -16.22 -15.04 -9.29
C LEU A 180 -15.87 -15.84 -10.54
N THR A 181 -14.68 -16.43 -10.52
CA THR A 181 -14.29 -17.46 -11.48
C THR A 181 -14.46 -18.83 -10.86
N ASP A 182 -15.00 -19.80 -11.60
CA ASP A 182 -14.96 -21.20 -11.19
C ASP A 182 -13.54 -21.73 -11.36
N THR A 183 -12.79 -21.74 -10.26
CA THR A 183 -11.36 -22.10 -10.31
C THR A 183 -11.14 -23.56 -10.62
N ASP A 184 -12.07 -24.42 -10.23
CA ASP A 184 -11.92 -25.86 -10.34
C ASP A 184 -12.22 -26.29 -11.79
N ALA A 185 -13.28 -25.74 -12.39
CA ALA A 185 -13.61 -25.97 -13.79
C ALA A 185 -12.50 -25.48 -14.72
N VAL A 186 -11.97 -24.27 -14.49
CA VAL A 186 -10.89 -23.72 -15.32
C VAL A 186 -9.59 -24.50 -15.13
N SER A 187 -9.22 -24.88 -13.91
CA SER A 187 -8.06 -25.77 -13.67
C SER A 187 -8.20 -27.10 -14.40
N ALA A 188 -9.38 -27.74 -14.34
CA ALA A 188 -9.62 -29.00 -15.02
C ALA A 188 -9.48 -28.88 -16.54
N ILE A 189 -10.00 -27.79 -17.13
CA ILE A 189 -9.81 -27.49 -18.55
C ILE A 189 -8.33 -27.33 -18.88
N LEU A 190 -7.57 -26.50 -18.15
CA LEU A 190 -6.14 -26.28 -18.41
C LEU A 190 -5.35 -27.59 -18.39
N HIS A 191 -5.52 -28.38 -17.33
CA HIS A 191 -4.79 -29.63 -17.16
C HIS A 191 -5.17 -30.68 -18.20
N SER A 192 -6.40 -30.68 -18.71
CA SER A 192 -6.77 -31.59 -19.81
C SER A 192 -5.99 -31.33 -21.10
N TYR A 193 -5.38 -30.14 -21.24
CA TYR A 193 -4.48 -29.77 -22.34
C TYR A 193 -3.00 -29.71 -21.92
N GLY A 194 -2.64 -30.18 -20.72
CA GLY A 194 -1.27 -30.16 -20.21
C GLY A 194 -0.74 -28.77 -19.82
N ALA A 195 -1.64 -27.79 -19.65
CA ALA A 195 -1.29 -26.45 -19.18
C ALA A 195 -1.30 -26.37 -17.64
N LEU A 196 -0.48 -25.51 -17.07
CA LEU A 196 -0.46 -25.24 -15.62
C LEU A 196 -1.55 -24.23 -15.23
N ALA A 197 -2.11 -24.37 -14.02
CA ALA A 197 -3.19 -23.54 -13.48
C ALA A 197 -2.73 -22.64 -12.32
N PHE A 198 -2.53 -21.35 -12.60
CA PHE A 198 -2.07 -20.33 -11.65
C PHE A 198 -3.20 -19.35 -11.28
N TRP A 199 -3.34 -19.09 -9.99
CA TRP A 199 -4.49 -18.36 -9.47
C TRP A 199 -4.13 -17.16 -8.58
N ASP A 200 -4.60 -15.99 -8.99
CA ASP A 200 -4.64 -14.78 -8.19
C ASP A 200 -5.83 -14.81 -7.23
N TYR A 201 -5.53 -15.02 -5.96
CA TYR A 201 -6.47 -14.98 -4.85
C TYR A 201 -6.37 -13.67 -4.05
N ALA A 202 -5.66 -12.63 -4.52
CA ALA A 202 -5.50 -11.39 -3.79
C ALA A 202 -6.85 -10.77 -3.35
N THR A 203 -7.86 -10.80 -4.21
CA THR A 203 -9.21 -10.32 -3.87
C THR A 203 -10.04 -11.38 -3.14
N ALA A 204 -9.92 -12.64 -3.56
CA ALA A 204 -10.79 -13.73 -3.16
C ALA A 204 -10.45 -14.32 -1.79
N ALA A 205 -9.16 -14.41 -1.44
CA ALA A 205 -8.63 -15.12 -0.27
C ALA A 205 -9.30 -14.76 1.07
N PRO A 206 -9.65 -13.49 1.36
CA PRO A 206 -10.33 -13.15 2.61
C PRO A 206 -11.76 -13.70 2.71
N TYR A 207 -12.37 -14.11 1.60
CA TYR A 207 -13.80 -14.42 1.48
C TYR A 207 -14.06 -15.88 1.08
N LEU A 208 -13.34 -16.37 0.06
CA LEU A 208 -13.58 -17.67 -0.56
C LEU A 208 -12.66 -18.77 0.01
N PRO A 209 -13.07 -20.05 -0.03
CA PRO A 209 -12.15 -21.16 0.17
C PRO A 209 -10.97 -21.07 -0.79
N ILE A 210 -9.79 -21.43 -0.30
CA ILE A 210 -8.62 -21.69 -1.14
C ILE A 210 -8.40 -23.19 -1.06
N ASP A 211 -8.58 -23.90 -2.18
CA ASP A 211 -8.36 -25.33 -2.22
C ASP A 211 -7.31 -25.68 -3.27
N MET A 212 -6.08 -25.91 -2.81
CA MET A 212 -4.96 -26.34 -3.66
C MET A 212 -5.19 -27.72 -4.29
N ASN A 213 -5.91 -28.60 -3.60
CA ASN A 213 -6.09 -30.01 -3.96
C ASN A 213 -7.54 -30.45 -3.79
N PRO A 214 -8.48 -29.91 -4.60
CA PRO A 214 -9.85 -30.38 -4.55
C PRO A 214 -9.91 -31.85 -4.97
N ARG A 215 -10.97 -32.53 -4.52
CA ARG A 215 -11.13 -33.98 -4.73
C ARG A 215 -11.36 -34.36 -6.20
N THR A 216 -11.75 -33.40 -7.04
CA THR A 216 -12.02 -33.64 -8.46
C THR A 216 -10.71 -33.79 -9.22
N GLU A 217 -10.60 -34.85 -10.01
CA GLU A 217 -9.45 -35.11 -10.87
C GLU A 217 -9.16 -33.88 -11.77
N LEU A 218 -7.87 -33.52 -11.94
CA LEU A 218 -7.42 -32.35 -12.69
C LEU A 218 -7.82 -30.96 -12.15
N SER A 219 -8.57 -30.84 -11.05
CA SER A 219 -8.98 -29.51 -10.52
C SER A 219 -7.96 -28.85 -9.57
N HIS A 220 -6.81 -29.48 -9.37
CA HIS A 220 -5.75 -28.96 -8.51
C HIS A 220 -5.21 -27.62 -9.03
N LYS A 221 -4.45 -26.93 -8.19
CA LYS A 221 -3.80 -25.66 -8.55
C LYS A 221 -2.29 -25.89 -8.50
N ASP A 222 -1.58 -25.41 -9.51
CA ASP A 222 -0.13 -25.48 -9.51
C ASP A 222 0.48 -24.36 -8.67
N ALA A 223 -0.15 -23.19 -8.70
CA ALA A 223 0.22 -22.07 -7.86
C ALA A 223 -1.01 -21.23 -7.47
N VAL A 224 -1.10 -20.87 -6.20
CA VAL A 224 -2.02 -19.86 -5.67
C VAL A 224 -1.21 -18.79 -4.98
N TYR A 225 -1.51 -17.54 -5.27
CA TYR A 225 -0.87 -16.40 -4.61
C TYR A 225 -1.90 -15.43 -4.06
N PHE A 226 -1.67 -14.94 -2.84
CA PHE A 226 -2.58 -14.02 -2.16
C PHE A 226 -1.85 -13.10 -1.19
N SER A 227 -2.60 -12.09 -0.73
CA SER A 227 -2.11 -11.02 0.14
C SER A 227 -2.84 -11.06 1.48
N PRO A 228 -2.23 -11.60 2.55
CA PRO A 228 -2.86 -11.63 3.87
C PRO A 228 -3.19 -10.23 4.41
N HIS A 229 -2.54 -9.17 3.94
CA HIS A 229 -2.89 -7.79 4.32
C HIS A 229 -4.31 -7.36 3.92
N LYS A 230 -4.98 -8.11 3.04
CA LYS A 230 -6.39 -7.88 2.69
C LYS A 230 -7.38 -8.61 3.62
N PHE A 231 -6.89 -9.46 4.51
CA PHE A 231 -7.69 -10.09 5.55
C PHE A 231 -7.87 -9.12 6.71
N ILE A 232 -9.02 -9.22 7.39
CA ILE A 232 -9.16 -8.58 8.70
C ILE A 232 -8.14 -9.19 9.68
N GLY A 233 -7.40 -8.35 10.39
CA GLY A 233 -6.25 -8.72 11.23
C GLY A 233 -4.92 -8.89 10.48
N GLY A 234 -4.88 -8.74 9.16
CA GLY A 234 -3.70 -9.09 8.35
C GLY A 234 -2.74 -7.95 8.01
N VAL A 235 -2.95 -6.73 8.50
CA VAL A 235 -2.09 -5.58 8.14
C VAL A 235 -0.61 -5.88 8.47
N SER A 236 0.34 -5.44 7.64
CA SER A 236 1.79 -5.66 7.82
C SER A 236 2.26 -7.12 7.67
N THR A 237 1.52 -7.96 6.96
CA THR A 237 1.95 -9.32 6.59
C THR A 237 2.72 -9.37 5.27
N PRO A 238 3.65 -10.32 5.08
CA PRO A 238 4.20 -10.65 3.77
C PRO A 238 3.13 -11.20 2.82
N GLY A 239 3.43 -11.23 1.53
CA GLY A 239 2.68 -12.03 0.56
C GLY A 239 2.84 -13.53 0.82
N VAL A 240 1.94 -14.33 0.25
CA VAL A 240 2.00 -15.80 0.34
C VAL A 240 1.88 -16.39 -1.06
N LEU A 241 2.82 -17.28 -1.38
CA LEU A 241 2.77 -18.18 -2.52
C LEU A 241 2.59 -19.61 -2.00
N VAL A 242 1.59 -20.30 -2.52
CA VAL A 242 1.40 -21.74 -2.32
C VAL A 242 1.58 -22.40 -3.67
N ALA A 243 2.57 -23.26 -3.85
CA ALA A 243 2.86 -23.84 -5.15
C ALA A 243 3.39 -25.27 -5.06
N LYS A 244 3.14 -26.04 -6.11
CA LYS A 244 3.68 -27.40 -6.27
C LYS A 244 5.20 -27.39 -6.36
N HIS A 245 5.85 -28.44 -5.87
CA HIS A 245 7.31 -28.64 -6.01
C HIS A 245 7.79 -28.45 -7.45
N ALA A 246 7.00 -28.93 -8.42
CA ALA A 246 7.30 -28.87 -9.85
C ALA A 246 7.40 -27.45 -10.44
N VAL A 247 6.89 -26.43 -9.73
CA VAL A 247 7.01 -25.01 -10.13
C VAL A 247 8.41 -24.47 -9.85
N PHE A 248 9.13 -25.01 -8.88
CA PHE A 248 10.44 -24.52 -8.43
C PHE A 248 11.60 -25.14 -9.21
N ARG A 249 11.73 -24.77 -10.48
CA ARG A 249 12.76 -25.31 -11.42
C ARG A 249 14.08 -24.55 -11.37
N ASN A 250 14.11 -23.40 -10.71
CA ASN A 250 15.26 -22.51 -10.64
C ASN A 250 16.42 -23.12 -9.83
N PRO A 251 17.66 -23.14 -10.38
CA PRO A 251 18.83 -23.60 -9.64
C PRO A 251 19.34 -22.58 -8.61
N VAL A 252 18.99 -21.29 -8.81
CA VAL A 252 19.40 -20.14 -7.98
C VAL A 252 18.11 -19.48 -7.47
N PRO A 253 18.00 -19.06 -6.19
CA PRO A 253 16.82 -18.36 -5.69
C PRO A 253 16.75 -16.90 -6.15
N GLU A 254 15.53 -16.33 -6.25
CA GLU A 254 15.32 -14.92 -6.64
C GLU A 254 15.94 -13.92 -5.63
N GLY A 255 16.13 -14.35 -4.37
CA GLY A 255 16.70 -13.53 -3.30
C GLY A 255 17.88 -14.24 -2.66
N CYS A 256 19.07 -14.09 -3.23
CA CYS A 256 20.29 -14.63 -2.64
C CYS A 256 20.65 -13.85 -1.36
N GLY A 257 20.73 -14.55 -0.23
CA GLY A 257 21.05 -13.94 1.07
C GLY A 257 21.41 -14.98 2.12
N GLY A 258 21.71 -14.51 3.34
CA GLY A 258 21.90 -15.40 4.48
C GLY A 258 20.67 -16.29 4.68
N GLY A 259 20.89 -17.59 4.96
CA GLY A 259 19.82 -18.57 5.16
C GLY A 259 19.41 -19.39 3.93
N THR A 260 19.80 -18.99 2.70
CA THR A 260 19.46 -19.75 1.47
C THR A 260 20.49 -20.80 1.08
N VAL A 261 21.69 -20.70 1.64
CA VAL A 261 22.87 -21.50 1.29
C VAL A 261 23.11 -22.60 2.32
N GLN A 262 23.44 -23.79 1.84
CA GLN A 262 23.93 -24.88 2.68
C GLN A 262 25.41 -24.66 3.04
N TYR A 263 26.19 -24.14 2.10
CA TYR A 263 27.60 -23.77 2.31
C TYR A 263 28.04 -22.67 1.34
N VAL A 264 28.99 -21.85 1.78
CA VAL A 264 29.64 -20.81 0.97
C VAL A 264 31.14 -20.94 1.13
N PHE A 265 31.84 -21.08 0.02
CA PHE A 265 33.29 -21.00 -0.10
C PHE A 265 33.66 -19.70 -0.81
N ARG A 266 34.96 -19.36 -0.84
CA ARG A 266 35.46 -18.15 -1.53
C ARG A 266 35.10 -18.11 -3.02
N THR A 267 34.94 -19.26 -3.67
CA THR A 267 34.74 -19.38 -5.13
C THR A 267 33.53 -20.22 -5.53
N LYS A 268 32.83 -20.85 -4.59
CA LYS A 268 31.69 -21.74 -4.87
C LYS A 268 30.68 -21.70 -3.73
N HIS A 269 29.43 -21.97 -4.02
CA HIS A 269 28.36 -22.06 -3.01
C HIS A 269 27.39 -23.17 -3.41
N GLY A 270 26.63 -23.67 -2.44
CA GLY A 270 25.53 -24.59 -2.65
C GLY A 270 24.28 -24.07 -1.95
N TYR A 271 23.15 -24.07 -2.65
CA TYR A 271 21.85 -23.66 -2.08
C TYR A 271 21.21 -24.80 -1.28
N SER A 272 20.34 -24.45 -0.33
CA SER A 272 19.55 -25.42 0.42
C SER A 272 18.67 -26.24 -0.52
N GLN A 273 18.50 -27.52 -0.21
CA GLN A 273 17.57 -28.42 -0.91
C GLN A 273 16.12 -28.19 -0.45
N SER A 274 15.92 -27.60 0.73
CA SER A 274 14.60 -27.19 1.22
C SER A 274 14.14 -25.95 0.45
N ILE A 275 13.05 -26.09 -0.31
CA ILE A 275 12.50 -24.99 -1.13
C ILE A 275 12.18 -23.76 -0.27
N PRO A 276 11.49 -23.85 0.89
CA PRO A 276 11.25 -22.67 1.73
C PRO A 276 12.54 -21.98 2.21
N GLU A 277 13.55 -22.74 2.60
CA GLU A 277 14.84 -22.16 3.04
C GLU A 277 15.58 -21.50 1.88
N ARG A 278 15.56 -22.14 0.71
CA ARG A 278 16.19 -21.63 -0.52
C ARG A 278 15.54 -20.33 -0.98
N GLU A 279 14.20 -20.28 -0.98
CA GLU A 279 13.46 -19.20 -1.63
C GLU A 279 13.16 -17.99 -0.74
N GLU A 280 13.29 -18.11 0.59
CA GLU A 280 13.02 -17.07 1.58
C GLU A 280 14.31 -16.46 2.16
N GLY A 281 15.18 -15.99 1.28
CA GLY A 281 16.50 -15.48 1.68
C GLY A 281 16.49 -14.21 2.52
N GLY A 282 17.49 -14.10 3.39
CA GLY A 282 17.67 -12.97 4.32
C GLY A 282 16.90 -13.16 5.63
N THR A 283 16.80 -12.08 6.41
CA THR A 283 15.98 -12.10 7.62
C THR A 283 14.50 -12.06 7.21
N PRO A 284 13.71 -13.11 7.51
CA PRO A 284 12.32 -13.16 7.06
C PRO A 284 11.47 -12.15 7.83
N ALA A 285 10.28 -11.83 7.29
CA ALA A 285 9.27 -11.03 7.97
C ALA A 285 8.60 -11.82 9.11
N ILE A 286 9.35 -12.23 10.14
CA ILE A 286 8.94 -13.19 11.18
C ILE A 286 7.57 -12.84 11.80
N VAL A 287 7.44 -11.63 12.38
CA VAL A 287 6.19 -11.19 13.02
C VAL A 287 5.06 -11.11 12.00
N GLY A 288 5.37 -10.65 10.79
CA GLY A 288 4.41 -10.63 9.68
C GLY A 288 3.93 -12.03 9.27
N SER A 289 4.82 -13.02 9.21
CA SER A 289 4.48 -14.42 8.92
C SER A 289 3.57 -15.00 9.99
N ILE A 290 3.85 -14.71 11.28
CA ILE A 290 3.00 -15.14 12.40
C ILE A 290 1.62 -14.51 12.27
N ARG A 291 1.56 -13.19 12.03
CA ARG A 291 0.30 -12.46 11.81
C ARG A 291 -0.49 -13.02 10.62
N ALA A 292 0.17 -13.45 9.54
CA ALA A 292 -0.49 -14.06 8.39
C ALA A 292 -1.22 -15.36 8.77
N GLY A 293 -0.57 -16.21 9.57
CA GLY A 293 -1.21 -17.42 10.12
C GLY A 293 -2.42 -17.10 10.98
N LEU A 294 -2.31 -16.11 11.87
CA LEU A 294 -3.42 -15.67 12.74
C LEU A 294 -4.59 -15.10 11.92
N ALA A 295 -4.34 -14.30 10.89
CA ALA A 295 -5.39 -13.74 10.03
C ALA A 295 -6.17 -14.83 9.28
N LEU A 296 -5.49 -15.85 8.77
CA LEU A 296 -6.17 -17.01 8.16
C LEU A 296 -6.93 -17.85 9.19
N GLN A 297 -6.42 -17.94 10.41
CA GLN A 297 -7.10 -18.63 11.50
C GLN A 297 -8.40 -17.91 11.89
N VAL A 298 -8.41 -16.57 11.95
CA VAL A 298 -9.63 -15.78 12.18
C VAL A 298 -10.67 -16.05 11.09
N LYS A 299 -10.28 -16.06 9.81
CA LYS A 299 -11.18 -16.45 8.71
C LYS A 299 -11.73 -17.86 8.90
N ALA A 300 -10.87 -18.82 9.23
CA ALA A 300 -11.27 -20.21 9.43
C ALA A 300 -12.24 -20.38 10.61
N MET A 301 -12.09 -19.60 11.68
CA MET A 301 -13.01 -19.58 12.83
C MET A 301 -14.39 -19.03 12.47
N VAL A 302 -14.46 -18.02 11.58
CA VAL A 302 -15.76 -17.54 11.07
C VAL A 302 -16.42 -18.60 10.20
N GLY A 303 -15.63 -19.33 9.41
CA GLY A 303 -16.11 -20.37 8.50
C GLY A 303 -16.54 -19.81 7.15
N GLU A 304 -16.05 -20.43 6.09
CA GLU A 304 -16.20 -19.92 4.71
C GLU A 304 -17.65 -19.96 4.21
N THR A 305 -18.42 -20.96 4.63
CA THR A 305 -19.87 -21.03 4.35
C THR A 305 -20.62 -19.84 4.97
N ASN A 306 -20.28 -19.47 6.20
CA ASN A 306 -20.92 -18.34 6.88
C ASN A 306 -20.56 -17.02 6.19
N ILE A 307 -19.31 -16.87 5.76
CA ILE A 307 -18.85 -15.71 4.97
C ILE A 307 -19.64 -15.65 3.65
N GLU A 308 -19.72 -16.75 2.91
CA GLU A 308 -20.46 -16.84 1.65
C GLU A 308 -21.95 -16.47 1.82
N GLU A 309 -22.61 -16.97 2.86
CA GLU A 309 -24.01 -16.64 3.15
C GLU A 309 -24.21 -15.14 3.40
N ARG A 310 -23.33 -14.50 4.17
CA ARG A 310 -23.39 -13.05 4.44
C ARG A 310 -23.07 -12.22 3.21
N ASP A 311 -22.04 -12.58 2.46
CA ASP A 311 -21.66 -11.92 1.22
C ASP A 311 -22.82 -11.97 0.20
N ASN A 312 -23.44 -13.13 0.02
CA ASN A 312 -24.61 -13.30 -0.84
C ASN A 312 -25.81 -12.45 -0.37
N TYR A 313 -26.02 -12.35 0.95
CA TYR A 313 -27.05 -11.50 1.53
C TYR A 313 -26.82 -10.02 1.21
N PHE A 314 -25.61 -9.51 1.43
CA PHE A 314 -25.25 -8.13 1.12
C PHE A 314 -25.24 -7.82 -0.38
N CYS A 315 -24.81 -8.76 -1.22
CA CYS A 315 -24.92 -8.66 -2.67
C CYS A 315 -26.38 -8.44 -3.11
N ARG A 316 -27.31 -9.27 -2.63
CA ARG A 316 -28.74 -9.14 -2.95
C ARG A 316 -29.30 -7.79 -2.48
N MET A 317 -28.95 -7.37 -1.26
CA MET A 317 -29.42 -6.10 -0.71
C MET A 317 -28.91 -4.90 -1.53
N ALA A 318 -27.61 -4.87 -1.84
CA ALA A 318 -26.98 -3.81 -2.63
C ALA A 318 -27.55 -3.75 -4.06
N LEU A 319 -27.59 -4.88 -4.77
CA LEU A 319 -28.11 -4.94 -6.15
C LEU A 319 -29.59 -4.53 -6.22
N ARG A 320 -30.43 -4.94 -5.26
CA ARG A 320 -31.84 -4.54 -5.21
C ARG A 320 -32.03 -3.04 -5.08
N LYS A 321 -31.15 -2.37 -4.34
CA LYS A 321 -31.21 -0.91 -4.11
C LYS A 321 -30.58 -0.13 -5.26
N LEU A 322 -29.35 -0.49 -5.64
CA LEU A 322 -28.53 0.30 -6.57
C LEU A 322 -28.97 0.15 -8.03
N ARG A 323 -29.43 -1.04 -8.47
CA ARG A 323 -29.89 -1.25 -9.86
C ARG A 323 -31.11 -0.41 -10.23
N LYS A 324 -31.93 -0.03 -9.26
CA LYS A 324 -33.14 0.78 -9.46
C LYS A 324 -32.84 2.28 -9.49
N HIS A 325 -31.61 2.69 -9.15
CA HIS A 325 -31.28 4.09 -9.03
C HIS A 325 -30.94 4.69 -10.41
N PRO A 326 -31.63 5.74 -10.88
CA PRO A 326 -31.51 6.23 -12.26
C PRO A 326 -30.15 6.85 -12.59
N ASN A 327 -29.39 7.26 -11.56
CA ASN A 327 -28.10 7.94 -11.71
C ASN A 327 -26.89 7.03 -11.44
N ILE A 328 -27.09 5.75 -11.12
CA ILE A 328 -26.00 4.82 -10.81
C ILE A 328 -25.86 3.81 -11.94
N VAL A 329 -24.63 3.68 -12.45
CA VAL A 329 -24.25 2.57 -13.34
C VAL A 329 -23.32 1.66 -12.55
N ILE A 330 -23.72 0.41 -12.34
CA ILE A 330 -22.88 -0.62 -11.73
C ILE A 330 -22.04 -1.24 -12.83
N LEU A 331 -20.72 -1.26 -12.67
CA LEU A 331 -19.81 -1.91 -13.60
C LEU A 331 -19.85 -3.43 -13.41
N GLY A 332 -19.82 -4.14 -14.54
CA GLY A 332 -19.91 -5.60 -14.62
C GLY A 332 -21.34 -6.13 -14.54
N ASN A 333 -21.47 -7.43 -14.75
CA ASN A 333 -22.78 -8.08 -14.76
C ASN A 333 -23.42 -8.10 -13.35
N THR A 334 -24.72 -7.80 -13.29
CA THR A 334 -25.49 -7.69 -12.05
C THR A 334 -26.29 -8.95 -11.68
N LYS A 335 -26.12 -10.03 -12.45
CA LYS A 335 -26.70 -11.35 -12.25
C LYS A 335 -25.66 -12.42 -11.94
N ALA A 336 -24.41 -12.24 -12.40
CA ALA A 336 -23.30 -13.14 -12.12
C ALA A 336 -23.02 -13.26 -10.62
N ARG A 337 -22.53 -14.43 -10.19
CA ARG A 337 -22.12 -14.68 -8.80
C ARG A 337 -20.92 -13.79 -8.47
N ARG A 338 -20.99 -13.06 -7.35
CA ARG A 338 -19.97 -12.07 -6.98
C ARG A 338 -19.81 -11.89 -5.49
N LEU A 339 -18.61 -11.49 -5.09
CA LEU A 339 -18.33 -10.85 -3.79
C LEU A 339 -19.04 -9.49 -3.73
N PRO A 340 -19.34 -8.95 -2.52
CA PRO A 340 -20.03 -7.68 -2.34
C PRO A 340 -19.11 -6.47 -2.60
N ILE A 341 -18.49 -6.46 -3.78
CA ILE A 341 -17.58 -5.45 -4.31
C ILE A 341 -18.29 -4.77 -5.47
N PHE A 342 -18.49 -3.46 -5.34
CA PHE A 342 -19.25 -2.67 -6.30
C PHE A 342 -18.40 -1.52 -6.82
N SER A 343 -18.16 -1.53 -8.12
CA SER A 343 -17.61 -0.40 -8.86
C SER A 343 -18.74 0.33 -9.56
N ILE A 344 -18.87 1.62 -9.32
CA ILE A 344 -19.98 2.44 -9.80
C ILE A 344 -19.52 3.71 -10.50
N LEU A 345 -20.29 4.11 -11.51
CA LEU A 345 -20.27 5.45 -12.09
C LEU A 345 -21.53 6.18 -11.66
N ILE A 346 -21.40 7.46 -11.31
CA ILE A 346 -22.53 8.33 -10.99
C ILE A 346 -22.75 9.27 -12.17
N LYS A 347 -23.91 9.14 -12.83
CA LYS A 347 -24.31 10.00 -13.96
C LYS A 347 -25.18 11.14 -13.48
N HIS A 348 -24.91 12.34 -13.95
CA HIS A 348 -25.79 13.48 -13.75
C HIS A 348 -27.08 13.31 -14.55
N GLN A 349 -28.23 13.57 -13.90
CA GLN A 349 -29.54 13.18 -14.43
C GLN A 349 -29.89 13.83 -15.78
N SER A 350 -29.55 15.11 -15.97
CA SER A 350 -29.86 15.85 -17.21
C SER A 350 -28.76 15.72 -18.26
N SER A 351 -27.50 15.97 -17.92
CA SER A 351 -26.40 15.96 -18.89
C SER A 351 -25.91 14.56 -19.26
N LYS A 352 -26.29 13.52 -18.50
CA LYS A 352 -25.82 12.13 -18.62
C LYS A 352 -24.31 11.93 -18.46
N LYS A 353 -23.54 13.01 -18.24
CA LYS A 353 -22.11 12.98 -17.95
C LYS A 353 -21.85 12.37 -16.58
N SER A 354 -20.76 11.62 -16.47
CA SER A 354 -20.32 11.05 -15.20
C SER A 354 -19.69 12.13 -14.31
N LEU A 355 -19.97 12.06 -13.02
CA LEU A 355 -19.20 12.80 -12.01
C LEU A 355 -17.80 12.19 -11.89
N HIS A 356 -16.80 13.03 -11.64
CA HIS A 356 -15.44 12.56 -11.42
C HIS A 356 -15.38 11.62 -10.20
N TYR A 357 -14.75 10.46 -10.34
CA TYR A 357 -14.76 9.44 -9.29
C TYR A 357 -14.12 9.93 -7.97
N ASN A 358 -13.02 10.70 -8.03
CA ASN A 358 -12.42 11.27 -6.82
C ASN A 358 -13.32 12.32 -6.15
N PHE A 359 -14.14 13.04 -6.92
CA PHE A 359 -15.14 13.94 -6.35
C PHE A 359 -16.21 13.15 -5.59
N VAL A 360 -16.72 12.07 -6.20
CA VAL A 360 -17.71 11.19 -5.56
C VAL A 360 -17.14 10.54 -4.29
N ALA A 361 -15.92 9.98 -4.37
CA ALA A 361 -15.24 9.38 -3.22
C ALA A 361 -15.05 10.40 -2.09
N ARG A 362 -14.66 11.63 -2.44
CA ARG A 362 -14.51 12.72 -1.47
C ARG A 362 -15.84 13.11 -0.83
N LEU A 363 -16.94 13.17 -1.57
CA LEU A 363 -18.26 13.46 -1.00
C LEU A 363 -18.74 12.37 -0.04
N LEU A 364 -18.53 11.10 -0.39
CA LEU A 364 -18.87 9.97 0.47
C LEU A 364 -18.09 10.03 1.80
N ASN A 365 -16.81 10.40 1.74
CA ASN A 365 -15.99 10.67 2.92
C ASN A 365 -16.51 11.86 3.74
N ASP A 366 -16.66 13.03 3.12
CA ASP A 366 -16.90 14.29 3.82
C ASP A 366 -18.31 14.40 4.43
N LEU A 367 -19.30 13.83 3.76
CA LEU A 367 -20.69 13.90 4.22
C LEU A 367 -21.05 12.74 5.15
N TYR A 368 -20.54 11.54 4.86
CA TYR A 368 -21.04 10.29 5.45
C TYR A 368 -20.00 9.47 6.21
N GLY A 369 -18.72 9.86 6.20
CA GLY A 369 -17.67 9.10 6.89
C GLY A 369 -17.13 7.90 6.10
N LEU A 370 -17.62 7.67 4.87
CA LEU A 370 -17.34 6.45 4.13
C LEU A 370 -15.98 6.49 3.44
N GLN A 371 -15.12 5.53 3.78
CA GLN A 371 -13.82 5.33 3.14
C GLN A 371 -14.01 4.39 1.95
N VAL A 372 -13.99 4.98 0.75
CA VAL A 372 -14.15 4.28 -0.53
C VAL A 372 -12.98 4.63 -1.43
N ARG A 373 -12.80 3.88 -2.52
CA ARG A 373 -11.68 4.10 -3.44
C ARG A 373 -12.13 4.72 -4.75
N GLY A 374 -11.46 5.79 -5.16
CA GLY A 374 -11.55 6.34 -6.51
C GLY A 374 -10.40 5.87 -7.40
N GLY A 375 -10.66 5.56 -8.67
CA GLY A 375 -9.63 5.36 -9.69
C GLY A 375 -9.88 4.15 -10.59
N CYS A 376 -8.80 3.63 -11.19
CA CYS A 376 -8.82 2.52 -12.15
C CYS A 376 -8.33 1.18 -11.56
N ALA A 377 -8.41 1.04 -10.22
CA ALA A 377 -8.21 -0.18 -9.42
C ALA A 377 -7.09 -1.18 -9.85
N CYS A 378 -5.99 -0.73 -10.44
CA CYS A 378 -4.87 -1.56 -10.91
C CYS A 378 -5.24 -2.62 -11.99
N ALA A 379 -6.39 -2.50 -12.66
CA ALA A 379 -6.83 -3.39 -13.73
C ALA A 379 -7.34 -2.56 -14.93
N GLY A 380 -6.40 -1.79 -15.52
CA GLY A 380 -6.67 -0.79 -16.55
C GLY A 380 -7.50 -1.32 -17.72
N PRO A 381 -7.01 -2.31 -18.47
CA PRO A 381 -7.72 -2.82 -19.65
C PRO A 381 -9.15 -3.29 -19.34
N TYR A 382 -9.33 -4.11 -18.30
CA TYR A 382 -10.66 -4.59 -17.92
C TYR A 382 -11.59 -3.47 -17.45
N ALA A 383 -11.06 -2.46 -16.75
CA ALA A 383 -11.83 -1.27 -16.39
C ALA A 383 -12.33 -0.50 -17.62
N LEU A 384 -11.50 -0.37 -18.66
CA LEU A 384 -11.84 0.29 -19.91
C LEU A 384 -12.96 -0.45 -20.64
N ASP A 385 -12.85 -1.78 -20.75
CA ASP A 385 -13.89 -2.62 -21.35
C ASP A 385 -15.23 -2.45 -20.64
N LEU A 386 -15.22 -2.44 -19.30
CA LEU A 386 -16.42 -2.24 -18.48
C LEU A 386 -17.03 -0.85 -18.63
N MET A 387 -16.21 0.16 -18.93
CA MET A 387 -16.65 1.53 -19.21
C MET A 387 -17.03 1.74 -20.68
N GLY A 388 -16.76 0.78 -21.56
CA GLY A 388 -16.98 0.87 -23.00
C GLY A 388 -16.06 1.90 -23.66
N ILE A 389 -14.82 2.02 -23.18
CA ILE A 389 -13.80 2.93 -23.71
C ILE A 389 -12.78 2.07 -24.45
N SER A 390 -12.51 2.37 -25.73
CA SER A 390 -11.51 1.63 -26.50
C SER A 390 -10.09 2.09 -26.18
N GLU A 391 -9.08 1.30 -26.58
CA GLU A 391 -7.68 1.71 -26.44
C GLU A 391 -7.37 2.93 -27.32
N GLU A 392 -7.99 3.04 -28.49
CA GLU A 392 -7.89 4.21 -29.37
C GLU A 392 -8.46 5.47 -28.71
N ASP A 393 -9.61 5.37 -28.02
CA ASP A 393 -10.18 6.48 -27.25
C ASP A 393 -9.19 6.96 -26.17
N ILE A 394 -8.53 6.02 -25.49
CA ILE A 394 -7.53 6.35 -24.45
C ILE A 394 -6.30 7.01 -25.05
N ASP A 395 -5.80 6.51 -26.17
CA ASP A 395 -4.66 7.11 -26.86
C ASP A 395 -4.97 8.53 -27.35
N GLU A 396 -6.20 8.78 -27.81
CA GLU A 396 -6.67 10.12 -28.16
C GLU A 396 -6.72 11.04 -26.93
N ILE A 397 -7.37 10.60 -25.84
CA ILE A 397 -7.47 11.38 -24.59
C ILE A 397 -6.07 11.67 -24.01
N TYR A 398 -5.20 10.67 -23.99
CA TYR A 398 -3.82 10.80 -23.51
C TYR A 398 -3.02 11.74 -24.41
N GLY A 399 -3.17 11.62 -25.73
CA GLY A 399 -2.58 12.53 -26.71
C GLY A 399 -3.00 13.99 -26.49
N HIS A 400 -4.28 14.25 -26.18
CA HIS A 400 -4.76 15.59 -25.83
C HIS A 400 -4.19 16.12 -24.52
N SER A 401 -3.99 15.27 -23.51
CA SER A 401 -3.29 15.64 -22.27
C SER A 401 -1.82 15.95 -22.52
N ALA A 402 -1.10 15.08 -23.25
CA ALA A 402 0.34 15.20 -23.50
C ALA A 402 0.69 16.41 -24.37
N ARG A 403 -0.18 16.78 -25.32
CA ARG A 403 -0.05 18.01 -26.13
C ARG A 403 -0.19 19.30 -25.32
N GLY A 404 -0.58 19.21 -24.05
CA GLY A 404 -0.78 20.33 -23.16
C GLY A 404 0.45 20.96 -22.52
N HIS A 405 1.63 20.41 -22.77
CA HIS A 405 2.91 21.02 -22.39
C HIS A 405 3.51 21.91 -23.50
N ARG A 406 2.66 22.60 -24.30
CA ARG A 406 3.14 23.60 -25.26
C ARG A 406 3.38 24.95 -24.56
N LYS A 407 4.47 25.62 -24.96
CA LYS A 407 4.96 26.91 -24.41
C LYS A 407 4.05 28.11 -24.70
N ASP A 408 2.92 27.93 -25.38
CA ASP A 408 2.02 28.97 -25.88
C ASP A 408 0.85 29.28 -24.93
N GLY A 409 0.81 28.69 -23.73
CA GLY A 409 -0.14 29.06 -22.67
C GLY A 409 -1.58 28.57 -22.88
N LYS A 410 -1.85 27.82 -23.96
CA LYS A 410 -3.13 27.11 -24.19
C LYS A 410 -2.95 25.63 -23.88
N GLY A 411 -2.64 25.34 -22.61
CA GLY A 411 -2.33 23.99 -22.13
C GLY A 411 -3.54 23.05 -22.19
N GLY A 412 -3.28 21.82 -22.59
CA GLY A 412 -4.20 20.66 -22.54
C GLY A 412 -4.51 20.26 -21.11
N ILE A 413 -5.62 19.53 -20.93
CA ILE A 413 -6.14 19.19 -19.61
C ILE A 413 -5.24 18.11 -18.98
N PRO A 414 -4.71 18.29 -17.76
CA PRO A 414 -3.81 17.32 -17.14
C PRO A 414 -4.44 15.94 -16.97
N TRP A 415 -3.67 14.91 -17.29
CA TRP A 415 -4.09 13.51 -17.31
C TRP A 415 -4.86 13.10 -16.05
N ASN A 416 -4.38 13.50 -14.87
CA ASN A 416 -5.01 13.11 -13.60
C ASN A 416 -6.45 13.66 -13.40
N LEU A 417 -6.88 14.66 -14.19
CA LEU A 417 -8.25 15.18 -14.17
C LEU A 417 -9.19 14.51 -15.18
N ILE A 418 -8.64 13.89 -16.23
CA ILE A 418 -9.41 13.28 -17.32
C ILE A 418 -9.25 11.77 -17.39
N LYS A 419 -8.30 11.22 -16.63
CA LYS A 419 -8.06 9.78 -16.50
C LYS A 419 -9.36 9.08 -16.14
N PRO A 420 -9.85 8.13 -16.95
CA PRO A 420 -11.06 7.40 -16.62
C PRO A 420 -10.95 6.61 -15.31
N GLY A 421 -12.09 6.44 -14.65
CA GLY A 421 -12.16 5.71 -13.38
C GLY A 421 -13.55 5.69 -12.79
N PHE A 422 -13.69 4.95 -11.70
CA PHE A 422 -14.95 4.70 -11.00
C PHE A 422 -14.74 4.79 -9.49
N VAL A 423 -15.85 4.80 -8.75
CA VAL A 423 -15.80 4.62 -7.29
C VAL A 423 -16.05 3.16 -6.98
N ARG A 424 -15.16 2.56 -6.20
CA ARG A 424 -15.29 1.21 -5.68
C ARG A 424 -15.50 1.24 -4.18
N PHE A 425 -16.45 0.45 -3.72
CA PHE A 425 -16.64 0.14 -2.31
C PHE A 425 -16.97 -1.34 -2.15
N ASN A 426 -16.72 -1.89 -0.97
CA ASN A 426 -17.11 -3.24 -0.63
C ASN A 426 -17.86 -3.30 0.71
N LEU A 427 -18.73 -4.31 0.85
CA LEU A 427 -19.51 -4.54 2.06
C LEU A 427 -18.97 -5.82 2.72
N ALA A 428 -18.08 -5.67 3.71
CA ALA A 428 -17.47 -6.83 4.35
C ALA A 428 -18.51 -7.66 5.13
N TYR A 429 -18.36 -9.00 5.11
CA TYR A 429 -19.29 -9.96 5.73
C TYR A 429 -19.55 -9.73 7.23
N PHE A 430 -18.62 -9.09 7.94
CA PHE A 430 -18.76 -8.78 9.37
C PHE A 430 -19.42 -7.43 9.64
N LEU A 431 -19.79 -6.62 8.64
CA LEU A 431 -20.57 -5.40 8.87
C LEU A 431 -21.98 -5.73 9.38
N THR A 432 -22.57 -4.84 10.19
CA THR A 432 -23.98 -4.98 10.55
C THR A 432 -24.89 -4.58 9.40
N GLU A 433 -26.10 -5.11 9.37
CA GLU A 433 -27.09 -4.76 8.36
C GLU A 433 -27.41 -3.25 8.37
N GLU A 434 -27.45 -2.62 9.56
CA GLU A 434 -27.67 -1.18 9.72
C GLU A 434 -26.57 -0.37 9.04
N THR A 435 -25.32 -0.80 9.20
CA THR A 435 -24.17 -0.14 8.58
C THR A 435 -24.24 -0.29 7.06
N VAL A 436 -24.59 -1.48 6.55
CA VAL A 436 -24.76 -1.69 5.11
C VAL A 436 -25.91 -0.84 4.55
N LYS A 437 -27.05 -0.75 5.25
CA LYS A 437 -28.17 0.14 4.86
C LYS A 437 -27.73 1.60 4.82
N TYR A 438 -26.94 2.05 5.81
CA TYR A 438 -26.39 3.40 5.84
C TYR A 438 -25.46 3.67 4.65
N VAL A 439 -24.55 2.74 4.33
CA VAL A 439 -23.65 2.84 3.17
C VAL A 439 -24.45 2.97 1.86
N LEU A 440 -25.45 2.11 1.66
CA LEU A 440 -26.27 2.13 0.45
C LEU A 440 -27.14 3.41 0.36
N HIS A 441 -27.61 3.92 1.50
CA HIS A 441 -28.31 5.19 1.57
C HIS A 441 -27.39 6.35 1.17
N ALA A 442 -26.20 6.45 1.75
CA ALA A 442 -25.20 7.48 1.44
C ALA A 442 -24.82 7.48 -0.05
N VAL A 443 -24.56 6.30 -0.63
CA VAL A 443 -24.28 6.15 -2.07
C VAL A 443 -25.46 6.66 -2.91
N SER A 444 -26.69 6.31 -2.54
CA SER A 444 -27.89 6.81 -3.25
C SER A 444 -28.00 8.34 -3.15
N MET A 445 -27.80 8.92 -1.96
CA MET A 445 -27.88 10.36 -1.75
C MET A 445 -26.82 11.14 -2.53
N VAL A 446 -25.56 10.66 -2.55
CA VAL A 446 -24.51 11.27 -3.38
C VAL A 446 -24.84 11.13 -4.87
N ALA A 447 -25.42 10.01 -5.29
CA ALA A 447 -25.84 9.83 -6.68
C ALA A 447 -27.00 10.75 -7.11
N SER A 448 -27.93 11.07 -6.21
CA SER A 448 -29.03 12.00 -6.50
C SER A 448 -28.62 13.46 -6.43
N HIS A 449 -27.79 13.83 -5.44
CA HIS A 449 -27.62 15.22 -5.04
C HIS A 449 -26.18 15.70 -4.96
N GLY A 450 -25.19 14.79 -5.01
CA GLY A 450 -23.77 15.15 -4.81
C GLY A 450 -23.25 16.19 -5.79
N TRP A 451 -23.74 16.19 -7.03
CA TRP A 451 -23.37 17.18 -8.05
C TRP A 451 -23.66 18.63 -7.62
N ARG A 452 -24.66 18.87 -6.74
CA ARG A 452 -25.00 20.21 -6.24
C ARG A 452 -23.89 20.81 -5.39
N LEU A 453 -23.00 19.99 -4.85
CA LEU A 453 -21.88 20.41 -4.02
C LEU A 453 -20.63 20.72 -4.83
N LEU A 454 -20.62 20.52 -6.16
CA LEU A 454 -19.47 20.85 -7.02
C LEU A 454 -18.90 22.26 -6.76
N PRO A 455 -19.70 23.33 -6.56
CA PRO A 455 -19.17 24.67 -6.28
C PRO A 455 -18.35 24.75 -4.98
N LEU A 456 -18.55 23.85 -4.02
CA LEU A 456 -17.83 23.84 -2.74
C LEU A 456 -16.46 23.14 -2.82
N TYR A 457 -16.17 22.47 -3.93
CA TYR A 457 -14.94 21.71 -4.10
C TYR A 457 -14.08 22.24 -5.25
N LYS A 458 -12.79 21.90 -5.19
CA LYS A 458 -11.82 22.14 -6.26
C LYS A 458 -10.98 20.88 -6.48
N PRO A 459 -10.69 20.51 -7.73
CA PRO A 459 -9.71 19.47 -8.01
C PRO A 459 -8.29 20.01 -7.81
N ASP A 460 -7.40 19.15 -7.32
CA ASP A 460 -5.96 19.30 -7.40
C ASP A 460 -5.51 18.80 -8.77
N ILE A 461 -4.89 19.70 -9.54
CA ILE A 461 -4.49 19.45 -10.91
C ILE A 461 -3.38 18.40 -11.01
N LYS A 462 -2.49 18.34 -10.01
CA LYS A 462 -1.35 17.41 -9.98
C LYS A 462 -1.79 16.01 -9.60
N THR A 463 -2.69 15.88 -8.63
CA THR A 463 -3.05 14.56 -8.08
C THR A 463 -4.36 14.01 -8.62
N GLY A 464 -5.25 14.88 -9.14
CA GLY A 464 -6.64 14.52 -9.48
C GLY A 464 -7.56 14.41 -8.26
N GLU A 465 -7.05 14.68 -7.06
CA GLU A 465 -7.83 14.64 -5.82
C GLU A 465 -8.76 15.84 -5.70
N TRP A 466 -9.88 15.67 -5.00
CA TRP A 466 -10.83 16.76 -4.78
C TRP A 466 -10.81 17.22 -3.34
N ASN A 467 -10.76 18.54 -3.13
CA ASN A 467 -10.70 19.13 -1.81
C ASN A 467 -11.82 20.16 -1.63
N HIS A 468 -12.43 20.19 -0.45
CA HIS A 468 -13.35 21.25 -0.09
C HIS A 468 -12.59 22.58 -0.07
N ARG A 469 -13.17 23.65 -0.61
CA ARG A 469 -12.46 24.91 -0.87
C ARG A 469 -11.90 25.58 0.38
N THR A 470 -12.59 25.44 1.51
CA THR A 470 -12.28 26.15 2.76
C THR A 470 -11.74 25.26 3.87
N PHE A 471 -11.87 23.94 3.75
CA PHE A 471 -11.47 23.03 4.82
C PHE A 471 -10.01 22.65 4.66
N LYS A 472 -9.23 22.81 5.74
CA LYS A 472 -7.85 22.34 5.83
C LYS A 472 -7.81 21.24 6.89
N PRO A 473 -7.49 19.99 6.50
CA PRO A 473 -7.40 18.92 7.47
C PRO A 473 -6.22 19.18 8.43
N LYS A 474 -6.41 18.83 9.70
CA LYS A 474 -5.35 18.80 10.71
C LYS A 474 -4.92 17.35 10.88
N TRP A 475 -3.92 16.92 10.12
CA TRP A 475 -3.31 15.61 10.31
C TRP A 475 -2.13 15.72 11.27
N GLN A 476 -2.01 14.80 12.22
CA GLN A 476 -0.77 14.64 12.99
C GLN A 476 0.32 14.14 12.04
N GLN A 477 1.52 14.72 12.12
CA GLN A 477 2.67 14.18 11.39
C GLN A 477 3.18 12.89 12.06
N LEU A 478 3.72 12.00 11.24
CA LEU A 478 4.33 10.76 11.71
C LEU A 478 5.44 11.07 12.72
N GLY A 479 5.32 10.54 13.93
CA GLY A 479 6.34 10.67 14.97
C GLY A 479 6.23 11.90 15.88
N GLU A 480 5.21 12.74 15.73
CA GLU A 480 4.99 13.90 16.63
C GLU A 480 4.99 13.52 18.11
N GLU A 481 4.40 12.38 18.46
CA GLU A 481 4.34 11.88 19.85
C GLU A 481 5.62 11.17 20.32
N LEU A 482 6.48 10.68 19.40
CA LEU A 482 7.78 10.10 19.76
C LEU A 482 8.77 11.15 20.28
N HIS A 483 8.51 12.44 20.02
CA HIS A 483 9.29 13.53 20.62
C HIS A 483 9.11 13.61 22.15
N VAL A 484 8.02 13.05 22.70
CA VAL A 484 7.78 13.01 24.16
C VAL A 484 8.86 12.17 24.87
N LEU A 485 9.40 11.13 24.21
CA LEU A 485 10.50 10.31 24.75
C LEU A 485 11.80 11.08 24.95
N LYS A 486 12.02 12.19 24.24
CA LYS A 486 13.18 13.07 24.47
C LYS A 486 13.01 14.00 25.69
N SER A 487 11.78 14.17 26.18
CA SER A 487 11.44 15.16 27.21
C SER A 487 11.27 14.59 28.62
N SER A 488 11.11 13.28 28.76
CA SER A 488 10.95 12.63 30.07
C SER A 488 12.30 12.21 30.65
N LYS A 489 12.95 13.10 31.43
CA LYS A 489 13.89 12.65 32.47
C LYS A 489 13.08 11.90 33.56
N PRO A 490 13.50 10.71 34.01
CA PRO A 490 12.82 10.04 35.11
C PRO A 490 13.04 10.85 36.40
N GLY A 491 11.97 11.49 36.88
CA GLY A 491 11.97 12.20 38.16
C GLY A 491 11.82 13.72 38.05
N SER A 492 10.63 14.21 37.70
CA SER A 492 10.13 15.45 38.31
C SER A 492 8.60 15.47 38.30
N LYS A 493 8.03 15.85 39.45
CA LYS A 493 6.59 15.91 39.68
C LYS A 493 5.94 16.90 38.71
N HIS A 494 4.80 16.49 38.14
CA HIS A 494 3.93 17.33 37.32
C HIS A 494 3.56 18.62 38.04
N ASN A 495 3.98 19.75 37.48
CA ASN A 495 3.26 21.00 37.57
C ASN A 495 2.80 21.39 36.17
N ARG A 496 1.48 21.38 35.96
CA ARG A 496 0.84 22.06 34.84
C ARG A 496 1.16 23.55 34.97
N HIS A 497 1.80 24.15 33.96
CA HIS A 497 1.42 25.50 33.47
C HIS A 497 2.19 25.92 32.21
N LYS A 498 1.38 26.46 31.29
CA LYS A 498 1.58 27.61 30.37
C LYS A 498 2.61 27.50 29.25
N GLU A 499 2.07 27.69 28.05
CA GLU A 499 2.74 28.09 26.81
C GLU A 499 3.85 29.11 27.09
N GLY A 500 5.09 28.74 26.78
CA GLY A 500 6.27 29.58 26.93
C GLY A 500 7.18 29.40 25.73
N ASN A 501 7.48 30.52 25.06
CA ASN A 501 8.43 30.61 23.95
C ASN A 501 9.74 29.88 24.26
N ILE A 502 10.13 28.97 23.38
CA ILE A 502 11.43 28.28 23.44
C ILE A 502 12.52 29.30 23.07
N SER A 503 13.39 29.65 24.01
CA SER A 503 14.64 30.37 23.76
C SER A 503 15.79 29.37 23.72
N VAL A 504 16.48 29.26 22.57
CA VAL A 504 17.70 28.47 22.43
C VAL A 504 18.90 29.40 22.66
N GLU A 505 19.73 29.11 23.65
CA GLU A 505 20.96 29.84 23.95
C GLU A 505 22.17 29.03 23.43
N ILE A 506 22.86 29.53 22.40
CA ILE A 506 24.04 28.87 21.81
C ILE A 506 25.29 29.63 22.26
N SER A 507 26.16 28.95 23.02
CA SER A 507 27.45 29.49 23.46
C SER A 507 28.58 29.00 22.54
N LEU A 508 29.33 29.93 21.93
CA LEU A 508 30.50 29.63 21.09
C LEU A 508 31.77 30.06 21.81
N SER A 509 32.65 29.10 22.11
CA SER A 509 34.01 29.33 22.60
C SER A 509 35.00 29.26 21.44
N VAL A 510 35.74 30.34 21.16
CA VAL A 510 36.76 30.38 20.10
C VAL A 510 38.15 30.33 20.75
N GLU A 511 38.93 29.30 20.43
CA GLU A 511 40.33 29.19 20.83
C GLU A 511 41.24 29.67 19.68
N VAL A 512 42.01 30.75 19.90
CA VAL A 512 42.84 31.36 18.86
C VAL A 512 44.27 30.81 18.93
N LYS A 513 44.64 29.94 17.98
CA LYS A 513 46.01 29.41 17.83
C LYS A 513 46.84 30.24 16.82
N LYS A 514 47.29 31.44 17.20
CA LYS A 514 48.49 32.12 16.63
C LYS A 514 48.83 33.42 17.36
N GLN A 515 50.11 33.65 17.63
CA GLN A 515 50.63 34.90 18.20
C GLN A 515 50.28 36.09 17.28
N SER A 516 49.28 36.89 17.66
CA SER A 516 48.99 38.17 17.01
C SER A 516 48.49 39.19 18.03
N LYS A 517 49.01 40.42 17.91
CA LYS A 517 48.87 41.53 18.86
C LYS A 517 47.51 42.23 18.76
N TRP A 518 46.42 41.61 19.25
CA TRP A 518 45.09 42.25 19.25
C TRP A 518 44.30 41.97 20.54
N ASN A 519 43.77 43.01 21.17
CA ASN A 519 42.80 42.91 22.28
C ASN A 519 41.38 43.17 21.75
N VAL A 520 40.45 42.25 22.02
CA VAL A 520 39.03 42.33 21.63
C VAL A 520 38.22 42.87 22.82
N ARG A 521 37.32 43.84 22.59
CA ARG A 521 36.26 44.20 23.56
C ARG A 521 35.01 43.37 23.27
N THR A 522 34.53 42.66 24.29
CA THR A 522 33.20 42.03 24.34
C THR A 522 32.11 43.06 24.07
N ARG A 523 31.31 42.88 23.02
CA ARG A 523 29.96 43.44 22.94
C ARG A 523 29.01 42.29 22.63
N ARG A 524 27.82 42.31 23.25
CA ARG A 524 26.73 41.42 22.87
C ARG A 524 26.26 41.82 21.48
N PHE A 525 26.27 40.88 20.55
CA PHE A 525 25.68 41.08 19.22
C PHE A 525 24.33 40.37 19.17
N PHE A 526 23.38 40.97 18.47
CA PHE A 526 22.08 40.36 18.19
C PHE A 526 22.06 39.98 16.71
N ILE A 527 21.87 38.70 16.41
CA ILE A 527 21.64 38.22 15.05
C ILE A 527 20.17 37.83 14.94
N LEU A 528 19.56 38.20 13.83
CA LEU A 528 18.20 37.84 13.50
C LEU A 528 18.24 36.55 12.67
N GLY A 529 17.85 35.43 13.29
CA GLY A 529 17.85 34.11 12.67
C GLY A 529 16.50 33.79 12.05
N TYR A 530 16.52 33.15 10.89
CA TYR A 530 15.35 32.65 10.18
C TYR A 530 15.52 31.15 9.95
N ILE A 531 14.48 30.37 10.25
CA ILE A 531 14.40 28.96 9.86
C ILE A 531 13.42 28.89 8.70
N CYS A 532 13.85 28.33 7.57
CA CYS A 532 13.01 28.11 6.40
C CYS A 532 12.74 26.62 6.20
N ASP A 533 11.61 26.29 5.59
CA ASP A 533 11.34 24.92 5.13
C ASP A 533 12.12 24.60 3.85
N ASP A 534 11.98 23.37 3.39
CA ASP A 534 12.64 22.78 2.22
C ASP A 534 12.27 23.51 0.91
N GLN A 535 11.26 24.39 0.95
CA GLN A 535 10.84 25.24 -0.17
C GLN A 535 11.29 26.71 -0.02
N GLY A 536 12.09 27.01 1.01
CA GLY A 536 12.68 28.33 1.26
C GLY A 536 11.75 29.32 1.98
N THR A 537 10.60 28.89 2.47
CA THR A 537 9.63 29.77 3.16
C THR A 537 10.01 29.91 4.63
N THR A 538 10.15 31.14 5.13
CA THR A 538 10.50 31.39 6.53
C THR A 538 9.37 30.95 7.47
N VAL A 539 9.64 29.94 8.28
CA VAL A 539 8.69 29.33 9.23
C VAL A 539 8.88 29.88 10.65
N PHE A 540 10.08 30.31 11.02
CA PHE A 540 10.37 30.84 12.36
C PHE A 540 11.39 31.98 12.35
N ARG A 541 11.18 33.00 13.20
CA ARG A 541 12.05 34.17 13.35
C ARG A 541 12.42 34.35 14.82
N THR A 542 13.71 34.31 15.15
CA THR A 542 14.16 34.51 16.53
C THR A 542 15.39 35.41 16.64
N LYS A 543 15.62 35.95 17.84
CA LYS A 543 16.70 36.88 18.17
C LYS A 543 17.78 36.10 18.90
N ILE A 544 18.93 35.90 18.26
CA ILE A 544 20.06 35.15 18.81
C ILE A 544 21.05 36.15 19.43
N SER A 545 21.38 35.98 20.71
CA SER A 545 22.40 36.78 21.40
C SER A 545 23.74 36.04 21.45
N LEU A 546 24.81 36.69 21.00
CA LEU A 546 26.18 36.16 21.06
C LEU A 546 27.04 36.98 22.03
N SER A 547 27.76 36.31 22.92
CA SER A 547 28.77 36.89 23.81
C SER A 547 30.14 36.24 23.58
N VAL A 548 31.19 37.05 23.37
CA VAL A 548 32.54 36.59 23.00
C VAL A 548 33.55 36.92 24.10
N GLU A 549 33.88 36.00 25.00
CA GLU A 549 34.84 36.26 26.09
C GLU A 549 36.32 36.19 25.60
N VAL A 550 37.16 37.16 25.97
CA VAL A 550 38.59 37.20 25.58
C VAL A 550 39.50 37.44 26.78
N LYS A 551 40.52 36.58 26.98
CA LYS A 551 41.55 36.68 28.03
C LYS A 551 42.74 37.53 27.54
N LYS A 552 43.22 38.45 28.39
CA LYS A 552 44.09 39.60 28.02
C LYS A 552 45.55 39.42 28.44
N GLN A 553 46.52 39.88 27.62
CA GLN A 553 47.84 40.34 28.09
C GLN A 553 48.31 41.64 27.37
N SER A 554 48.62 42.65 28.19
CA SER A 554 49.35 43.90 27.91
C SER A 554 48.66 45.11 27.23
N LYS A 555 49.34 46.27 27.35
CA LYS A 555 48.86 47.66 27.49
C LYS A 555 48.95 48.48 26.18
N TRP A 556 48.20 49.60 26.14
CA TRP A 556 48.14 50.70 25.15
C TRP A 556 46.93 50.73 24.17
N ASN A 557 46.51 51.95 23.80
CA ASN A 557 45.16 52.34 23.30
C ASN A 557 45.07 52.54 21.78
N VAL A 558 44.06 51.96 21.09
CA VAL A 558 43.57 52.39 19.74
C VAL A 558 42.06 52.04 19.53
N ARG A 559 41.35 52.81 18.68
CA ARG A 559 39.90 52.75 18.32
C ARG A 559 39.54 51.68 17.25
N THR A 560 38.35 51.07 17.32
CA THR A 560 37.82 50.00 16.44
C THR A 560 36.97 50.47 15.23
N ARG A 561 37.03 49.77 14.08
CA ARG A 561 36.02 49.80 12.99
C ARG A 561 35.06 48.59 13.07
N ARG A 562 33.84 48.73 12.54
CA ARG A 562 32.73 47.75 12.60
C ARG A 562 33.00 46.51 11.73
N PHE A 563 32.73 45.30 12.25
CA PHE A 563 32.60 44.06 11.47
C PHE A 563 31.13 43.68 11.31
N PHE A 564 30.77 43.13 10.14
CA PHE A 564 29.45 42.56 9.86
C PHE A 564 29.63 41.08 9.49
N ILE A 565 28.87 40.19 10.12
CA ILE A 565 28.77 38.76 9.78
C ILE A 565 27.44 38.57 9.02
N LEU A 566 27.45 37.89 7.88
CA LEU A 566 26.29 37.69 7.01
C LEU A 566 26.04 36.17 6.81
N GLY A 567 25.01 35.63 7.48
CA GLY A 567 24.27 34.38 7.15
C GLY A 567 24.90 33.01 7.49
N TYR A 568 24.05 32.01 7.76
CA TYR A 568 24.38 30.56 7.73
C TYR A 568 23.19 29.69 7.22
N ILE A 569 23.49 28.50 6.70
CA ILE A 569 22.59 27.35 6.43
C ILE A 569 23.20 26.13 7.18
N CYS A 570 22.37 25.28 7.80
CA CYS A 570 22.79 23.98 8.33
C CYS A 570 22.45 22.87 7.33
N ASP A 571 23.31 21.85 7.24
CA ASP A 571 22.93 20.54 6.71
C ASP A 571 22.66 19.54 7.83
N ASP A 572 22.10 18.39 7.45
CA ASP A 572 21.57 17.33 8.31
C ASP A 572 22.64 16.59 9.11
N GLN A 573 23.93 16.93 8.93
CA GLN A 573 25.06 16.36 9.68
C GLN A 573 25.71 17.36 10.65
N GLY A 574 25.14 18.57 10.81
CA GLY A 574 25.44 19.45 11.93
C GLY A 574 26.83 20.09 11.91
N THR A 575 27.51 20.18 10.77
CA THR A 575 28.81 20.85 10.70
C THR A 575 28.64 22.34 10.37
N THR A 576 29.12 23.22 11.27
CA THR A 576 29.04 24.69 11.09
C THR A 576 30.31 25.23 10.46
N VAL A 577 30.22 25.94 9.33
CA VAL A 577 31.38 26.63 8.71
C VAL A 577 31.17 28.15 8.75
N PHE A 578 32.10 28.88 9.38
CA PHE A 578 32.09 30.34 9.44
C PHE A 578 32.95 30.94 8.32
N ARG A 579 32.50 32.00 7.64
CA ARG A 579 33.36 32.82 6.76
C ARG A 579 33.18 34.32 7.02
N THR A 580 34.29 35.05 7.03
CA THR A 580 34.34 36.52 7.15
C THR A 580 34.46 37.18 5.78
N LYS A 581 34.00 38.44 5.65
CA LYS A 581 33.89 39.19 4.38
C LYS A 581 35.21 39.30 3.58
N ASP A 582 36.37 39.14 4.20
CA ASP A 582 37.68 39.29 3.54
C ASP A 582 38.22 38.00 2.87
N GLN A 583 37.45 36.90 2.85
CA GLN A 583 37.81 35.67 2.12
C GLN A 583 36.92 35.37 0.90
N VAL A 584 36.20 36.36 0.38
CA VAL A 584 35.48 36.20 -0.89
C VAL A 584 36.44 36.52 -2.05
N LYS A 585 37.20 35.51 -2.46
CA LYS A 585 37.68 35.39 -3.84
C LYS A 585 37.30 33.99 -4.32
N ASP A 586 36.44 33.97 -5.34
CA ASP A 586 35.93 32.81 -6.04
C ASP A 586 35.05 31.84 -5.24
N THR A 587 33.73 32.06 -5.27
CA THR A 587 32.76 30.98 -5.51
C THR A 587 31.35 31.49 -5.84
N SER A 588 30.69 30.73 -6.71
CA SER A 588 29.42 30.90 -7.40
C SER A 588 28.21 31.21 -6.50
N ILE A 589 27.53 32.30 -6.81
CA ILE A 589 26.17 32.59 -6.33
C ILE A 589 25.20 31.90 -7.28
N LEU A 590 24.54 30.83 -6.82
CA LEU A 590 23.41 30.25 -7.55
C LEU A 590 22.20 31.20 -7.44
N TYR A 591 22.03 32.03 -8.47
CA TYR A 591 20.74 32.62 -8.80
C TYR A 591 19.88 31.55 -9.47
N ALA A 592 18.75 31.18 -8.87
CA ALA A 592 17.68 30.53 -9.61
C ALA A 592 16.92 31.61 -10.40
N LYS A 593 17.13 31.66 -11.72
CA LYS A 593 16.29 32.42 -12.66
C LYS A 593 15.95 31.51 -13.85
N GLU A 594 14.68 31.46 -14.19
CA GLU A 594 14.10 30.73 -15.33
C GLU A 594 14.82 31.03 -16.65
N SER A 595 14.99 30.02 -17.52
CA SER A 595 14.44 30.00 -18.90
C SER A 595 15.14 29.00 -19.85
N SER A 596 14.30 28.30 -20.61
CA SER A 596 14.45 27.79 -21.98
C SER A 596 15.81 27.44 -22.62
N ALA A 597 15.91 26.17 -23.04
CA ALA A 597 16.27 25.67 -24.38
C ALA A 597 17.52 26.24 -25.11
N ASN A 598 18.54 25.39 -25.33
CA ASN A 598 18.81 24.72 -26.62
C ASN A 598 20.22 24.09 -26.67
N ARG A 599 20.30 22.97 -27.40
CA ARG A 599 21.45 22.38 -28.11
C ARG A 599 22.54 21.63 -27.31
N VAL A 600 22.42 20.29 -27.43
CA VAL A 600 23.46 19.24 -27.58
C VAL A 600 24.35 19.59 -28.82
N PRO A 601 25.65 19.23 -28.96
CA PRO A 601 26.19 17.89 -28.72
C PRO A 601 27.62 17.75 -28.17
N GLY A 602 27.94 16.52 -27.74
CA GLY A 602 29.33 16.05 -27.72
C GLY A 602 29.68 15.09 -26.59
N ASN A 603 29.59 13.80 -26.91
CA ASN A 603 30.41 12.67 -26.45
C ASN A 603 31.09 12.75 -25.08
N LEU A 604 30.79 11.77 -24.23
CA LEU A 604 31.80 11.15 -23.37
C LEU A 604 31.48 9.66 -23.18
N GLU A 605 32.37 8.85 -23.75
CA GLU A 605 32.55 7.44 -23.45
C GLU A 605 33.09 7.24 -22.03
N HIS A 606 32.71 6.09 -21.46
CA HIS A 606 33.48 5.22 -20.57
C HIS A 606 33.91 5.72 -19.18
N GLY A 607 33.48 4.97 -18.16
CA GLY A 607 34.06 5.01 -16.82
C GLY A 607 33.30 4.15 -15.84
N ARG A 608 33.56 2.84 -15.85
CA ARG A 608 33.07 1.85 -14.88
C ARG A 608 33.54 2.14 -13.45
N HIS A 609 32.81 1.51 -12.51
CA HIS A 609 33.09 1.29 -11.08
C HIS A 609 32.63 2.45 -10.17
N PHE A 610 31.72 2.30 -9.20
CA PHE A 610 31.57 1.23 -8.20
C PHE A 610 30.12 1.01 -7.73
N VAL A 611 29.79 -0.28 -7.55
CA VAL A 611 28.81 -0.98 -6.68
C VAL A 611 28.03 -0.17 -5.62
N SER A 612 26.70 -0.30 -5.65
CA SER A 612 25.84 -0.66 -4.51
C SER A 612 24.67 -1.51 -4.98
#